data_AF-A0AAF0Q2U6-F1
#
_entry.id   AF-A0AAF0Q2U6-F1
#
_cell.length_a   1.000
_cell.length_b   1.000
_cell.length_c   1.000
_cell.angle_alpha   90.00
_cell.angle_beta   90.00
_cell.angle_gamma   90.00
#
_symmetry.space_group_name_H-M   'P 1'
#
loop_
_entity.id
_entity.type
_entity.pdbx_description
1 polymer ?
#
loop_
_entity_poly.entity_id
_entity_poly.type
_entity_poly.pdbx_seq_one_letter_code
_entity_poly.pdbx_strand_id
1 'polypeptide(L)'
;MMKAPCRRTSDIISNLPNDVIDVILMCLPLRDAGRTSILSRKWRYEWAKVPKLTLDQILREDISTRKVRAKLGVILLHLFSLRQGPINECRISNILNPKYFS
;
A
#
# COMPACT_ATOMS: atom_id res chain seq x y z
N MET A 1 -19.81 -15.21 38.71
CA MET A 1 -18.42 -14.80 38.39
C MET A 1 -18.41 -14.12 37.03
N MET A 2 -18.11 -12.82 36.97
CA MET A 2 -17.99 -12.08 35.71
C MET A 2 -16.58 -12.29 35.14
N LYS A 3 -16.45 -12.82 33.92
CA LYS A 3 -15.17 -12.90 33.21
C LYS A 3 -14.63 -11.48 33.02
N ALA A 4 -13.42 -11.22 33.53
CA ALA A 4 -12.69 -10.01 33.19
C ALA A 4 -12.55 -9.93 31.66
N PRO A 5 -12.84 -8.79 31.02
CA PRO A 5 -12.62 -8.66 29.59
C PRO A 5 -11.13 -8.85 29.34
N CYS A 6 -10.75 -9.86 28.54
CA CYS A 6 -9.40 -9.97 28.01
C CYS A 6 -9.08 -8.61 27.38
N ARG A 7 -8.08 -7.90 27.91
CA ARG A 7 -7.52 -6.73 27.25
C ARG A 7 -7.12 -7.20 25.86
N ARG A 8 -7.93 -6.88 24.84
CA ARG A 8 -7.49 -6.97 23.46
C ARG A 8 -6.26 -6.08 23.43
N THR A 9 -5.08 -6.65 23.22
CA THR A 9 -3.88 -5.88 22.95
C THR A 9 -4.23 -5.02 21.76
N SER A 10 -4.55 -3.74 22.00
CA SER A 10 -4.96 -2.83 20.96
C SER A 10 -3.87 -2.84 19.91
N ASP A 11 -4.22 -3.20 18.69
CA ASP A 11 -3.29 -3.30 17.57
C ASP A 11 -2.54 -1.97 17.44
N ILE A 12 -1.25 -1.98 17.80
CA ILE A 12 -0.37 -0.82 17.85
C ILE A 12 -0.34 -0.15 16.48
N ILE A 13 -0.35 -0.95 15.42
CA ILE A 13 -0.30 -0.50 14.02
C ILE A 13 -1.62 0.19 13.64
N SER A 14 -2.76 -0.26 14.16
CA SER A 14 -4.06 0.41 13.98
C SER A 14 -4.20 1.72 14.75
N ASN A 15 -3.49 1.87 15.87
CA ASN A 15 -3.56 3.06 16.73
C ASN A 15 -2.69 4.22 16.24
N LEU A 16 -1.88 4.01 15.20
CA LEU A 16 -1.06 5.07 14.63
C LEU A 16 -1.93 6.21 14.08
N PRO A 17 -1.55 7.48 14.32
CA PRO A 17 -2.15 8.64 13.66
C PRO A 17 -2.07 8.54 12.13
N ASN A 18 -3.03 9.14 11.43
CA ASN A 18 -3.12 9.03 9.96
C ASN A 18 -1.91 9.65 9.26
N ASP A 19 -1.43 10.78 9.76
CA ASP A 19 -0.22 11.47 9.30
C ASP A 19 1.02 10.57 9.35
N VAL A 20 1.17 9.77 10.41
CA VAL A 20 2.28 8.80 10.52
C VAL A 20 2.13 7.68 9.48
N ILE A 21 0.90 7.19 9.29
CA ILE A 21 0.60 6.16 8.28
C ILE A 21 0.91 6.69 6.87
N ASP A 22 0.51 7.92 6.56
CA ASP A 22 0.78 8.58 5.28
C ASP A 22 2.27 8.70 5.01
N VAL A 23 3.07 9.13 5.99
CA VAL A 23 4.53 9.20 5.88
C VAL A 23 5.13 7.82 5.60
N ILE A 24 4.72 6.78 6.33
CA ILE A 24 5.22 5.42 6.12
C ILE A 24 4.90 4.96 4.69
N LEU A 25 3.67 5.18 4.22
CA LEU A 25 3.25 4.75 2.91
C LEU A 25 3.93 5.54 1.77
N MET A 26 4.20 6.83 1.97
CA MET A 26 4.96 7.66 1.01
C MET A 26 6.42 7.23 0.85
N CYS A 27 6.98 6.55 1.86
CA CYS A 27 8.32 5.98 1.81
C CYS A 27 8.38 4.62 1.09
N LEU A 28 7.24 3.98 0.80
CA LEU A 28 7.18 2.65 0.21
C LEU A 28 6.90 2.70 -1.30
N PRO A 29 7.47 1.77 -2.09
CA PRO A 29 6.97 1.48 -3.44
C PRO A 29 5.50 1.08 -3.38
N LEU A 30 4.74 1.33 -4.46
CA LEU A 30 3.29 1.07 -4.52
C LEU A 30 2.94 -0.39 -4.17
N ARG A 31 3.83 -1.34 -4.49
CA ARG A 31 3.67 -2.75 -4.15
C ARG A 31 3.61 -2.98 -2.66
N ASP A 32 4.59 -2.41 -1.97
CA ASP A 32 4.83 -2.65 -0.56
C ASP A 32 3.83 -1.83 0.24
N ALA A 33 3.49 -0.62 -0.22
CA ALA A 33 2.34 0.13 0.28
C ALA A 33 1.05 -0.70 0.19
N GLY A 34 0.74 -1.31 -0.96
CA GLY A 34 -0.43 -2.19 -1.12
C GLY A 34 -0.39 -3.44 -0.22
N ARG A 35 0.78 -4.00 0.06
CA ARG A 35 0.94 -5.16 0.96
C ARG A 35 0.63 -4.81 2.41
N THR A 36 0.84 -3.57 2.84
CA THR A 36 0.46 -3.15 4.20
C THR A 36 -1.05 -3.20 4.46
N SER A 37 -1.87 -3.35 3.42
CA SER A 37 -3.33 -3.49 3.52
C SER A 37 -3.82 -4.67 4.39
N ILE A 38 -2.96 -5.66 4.63
CA ILE A 38 -3.26 -6.82 5.48
C ILE A 38 -2.96 -6.56 6.97
N LEU A 39 -2.19 -5.50 7.30
CA LEU A 39 -1.77 -5.21 8.67
C LEU A 39 -2.97 -4.91 9.56
N SER A 40 -3.93 -4.13 9.05
CA SER A 40 -5.20 -3.92 9.74
C SER A 40 -6.29 -3.38 8.83
N ARG A 41 -7.53 -3.32 9.34
CA ARG A 41 -8.66 -2.71 8.62
C ARG A 41 -8.43 -1.24 8.29
N LYS A 42 -7.67 -0.52 9.11
CA LYS A 42 -7.31 0.88 8.87
C LYS A 42 -6.37 0.96 7.67
N TRP A 43 -5.26 0.23 7.73
CA TRP A 43 -4.24 0.20 6.68
C TRP A 43 -4.77 -0.25 5.32
N ARG A 44 -5.78 -1.13 5.29
CA ARG A 44 -6.47 -1.55 4.06
C ARG A 44 -6.88 -0.42 3.13
N TYR A 45 -7.27 0.73 3.70
CA TYR A 45 -7.78 1.86 2.94
C TYR A 45 -6.81 3.06 2.92
N GLU A 46 -5.87 3.16 3.87
CA GLU A 46 -4.93 4.28 3.93
C GLU A 46 -3.93 4.29 2.77
N TRP A 47 -3.38 3.14 2.36
CA TRP A 47 -2.45 3.09 1.21
C TRP A 47 -3.06 3.61 -0.09
N ALA A 48 -4.39 3.53 -0.23
CA ALA A 48 -5.10 4.06 -1.38
C ALA A 48 -5.17 5.59 -1.38
N LYS A 49 -5.08 6.26 -0.21
CA LYS A 49 -5.20 7.73 -0.08
C LYS A 49 -3.92 8.48 -0.42
N VAL A 50 -2.80 7.78 -0.46
CA VAL A 50 -1.48 8.38 -0.63
C VAL A 50 -1.38 9.10 -1.99
N PRO A 51 -1.01 10.39 -2.02
CA PRO A 51 -0.93 11.17 -3.25
C PRO A 51 0.32 10.86 -4.08
N LYS A 52 1.26 10.11 -3.50
CA LYS A 52 2.54 9.72 -4.10
C LYS A 52 2.56 8.25 -4.46
N LEU A 53 2.65 7.95 -5.76
CA LEU A 53 2.70 6.58 -6.29
C LEU A 53 4.07 6.33 -6.92
N THR A 54 4.83 5.39 -6.37
CA THR A 54 6.12 4.96 -6.94
C THR A 54 5.96 3.60 -7.59
N LEU A 55 6.16 3.53 -8.91
CA LEU A 55 6.08 2.32 -9.70
C LEU A 55 7.49 1.82 -10.04
N ASP A 56 7.91 0.72 -9.42
CA ASP A 56 9.23 0.11 -9.57
C ASP A 56 9.25 -1.06 -10.57
N GLN A 57 10.44 -1.52 -10.94
CA GLN A 57 10.62 -2.61 -11.92
C GLN A 57 10.03 -3.94 -11.42
N ILE A 58 10.10 -4.21 -10.11
CA ILE A 58 9.58 -5.45 -9.53
C ILE A 58 8.05 -5.47 -9.63
N LEU A 59 7.38 -4.31 -9.46
CA LEU A 59 5.96 -4.18 -9.79
C LEU A 59 5.68 -4.50 -11.26
N ARG A 60 6.52 -4.02 -12.19
CA ARG A 60 6.32 -4.27 -13.63
C ARG A 60 6.43 -5.75 -13.97
N GLU A 61 7.37 -6.45 -13.33
CA GLU A 61 7.57 -7.90 -13.47
C GLU A 61 6.41 -8.70 -12.86
N ASP A 62 5.93 -8.34 -11.66
CA ASP A 62 4.77 -8.99 -11.03
C ASP A 62 3.46 -8.75 -11.81
N ILE A 63 3.29 -7.53 -12.34
CA ILE A 63 2.16 -7.14 -13.17
C ILE A 63 2.24 -7.79 -14.57
N SER A 64 3.40 -8.35 -14.98
CA SER A 64 3.57 -8.98 -16.29
C SER A 64 2.54 -10.10 -16.54
N THR A 65 2.09 -10.79 -15.49
CA THR A 65 1.02 -11.79 -15.61
C THR A 65 -0.35 -11.12 -15.75
N ARG A 66 -1.01 -11.34 -16.89
CA ARG A 66 -2.30 -10.71 -17.28
C ARG A 66 -3.41 -10.90 -16.23
N LYS A 67 -3.39 -12.04 -15.53
CA LYS A 67 -4.38 -12.42 -14.51
C LYS A 67 -4.22 -11.65 -13.20
N VAL A 68 -2.99 -11.44 -12.74
CA VAL A 68 -2.70 -10.65 -11.53
C VAL A 68 -2.93 -9.16 -11.80
N ARG A 69 -2.54 -8.69 -12.99
CA ARG A 69 -2.80 -7.31 -13.45
C ARG A 69 -4.29 -6.96 -13.47
N ALA A 70 -5.12 -7.83 -14.04
CA ALA A 70 -6.56 -7.58 -14.11
C ALA A 70 -7.21 -7.56 -12.71
N LYS A 71 -6.85 -8.52 -11.84
CA LYS A 71 -7.38 -8.58 -10.47
C LYS A 71 -6.91 -7.40 -9.61
N LEU A 72 -5.62 -7.10 -9.61
CA LEU A 72 -5.09 -5.93 -8.91
C LEU A 72 -5.65 -4.66 -9.51
N GLY A 73 -5.68 -4.52 -10.83
CA GLY A 73 -6.25 -3.36 -11.52
C GLY A 73 -7.68 -3.07 -11.07
N VAL A 74 -8.56 -4.07 -11.03
CA VAL A 74 -9.95 -3.88 -10.56
C VAL A 74 -10.03 -3.52 -9.09
N ILE A 75 -9.23 -4.14 -8.22
CA ILE A 75 -9.22 -3.83 -6.78
C ILE A 75 -8.66 -2.44 -6.53
N LEU A 76 -7.53 -2.09 -7.16
CA LEU A 76 -6.91 -0.77 -7.11
C LEU A 76 -7.88 0.29 -7.67
N LEU A 77 -8.50 0.04 -8.83
CA LEU A 77 -9.49 0.95 -9.43
C LEU A 77 -10.69 1.13 -8.51
N HIS A 78 -11.23 0.07 -7.92
CA HIS A 78 -12.37 0.17 -7.02
C HIS A 78 -12.02 0.96 -5.76
N LEU A 79 -10.83 0.75 -5.20
CA LEU A 79 -10.32 1.50 -4.04
C LEU A 79 -9.95 2.94 -4.39
N PHE A 80 -9.46 3.20 -5.60
CA PHE A 80 -9.19 4.54 -6.12
C PHE A 80 -10.46 5.29 -6.51
N SER A 81 -11.51 4.63 -6.98
CA SER A 81 -12.82 5.23 -7.22
C SER A 81 -13.49 5.66 -5.91
N LEU A 82 -13.09 5.05 -4.79
CA LEU A 82 -13.52 5.43 -3.45
C LEU A 82 -12.66 6.54 -2.82
N ARG A 83 -11.60 7.01 -3.50
CA ARG A 83 -10.81 8.14 -3.02
C ARG A 83 -11.57 9.46 -3.16
N GLN A 84 -11.40 10.31 -2.15
CA GLN A 84 -11.64 11.74 -2.25
C GLN A 84 -10.28 12.45 -2.23
N GLY A 85 -9.81 12.92 -3.39
CA GLY A 85 -8.60 13.74 -3.49
C GLY A 85 -7.76 13.49 -4.76
N PRO A 86 -7.01 14.50 -5.26
CA PRO A 86 -6.15 14.36 -6.42
C PRO A 86 -4.88 13.55 -6.14
N ILE A 87 -4.32 12.94 -7.18
CA ILE A 87 -2.98 12.34 -7.16
C ILE A 87 -1.99 13.45 -7.51
N ASN A 88 -1.01 13.69 -6.65
CA ASN A 88 -0.13 14.85 -6.78
C ASN A 88 1.24 14.47 -7.38
N GLU A 89 1.70 13.23 -7.17
CA GLU A 89 3.01 12.79 -7.64
C GLU A 89 2.99 11.32 -8.08
N CYS A 90 3.37 11.05 -9.33
CA CYS A 90 3.58 9.70 -9.86
C CYS A 90 5.03 9.58 -10.34
N ARG A 91 5.82 8.70 -9.72
CA ARG A 91 7.19 8.40 -10.15
C ARG A 91 7.30 6.99 -10.69
N ILE A 92 7.94 6.88 -11.84
CA ILE A 92 8.40 5.62 -12.40
C ILE A 92 9.88 5.52 -12.05
N SER A 93 10.25 4.66 -11.11
CA SER A 93 11.65 4.43 -10.78
C SER A 93 12.25 3.42 -11.75
N ASN A 94 13.20 3.86 -12.57
CA ASN A 94 14.07 2.97 -13.32
C ASN A 94 15.10 2.42 -12.33
N ILE A 95 14.80 1.30 -11.67
CA ILE A 95 15.80 0.62 -10.85
C ILE A 95 16.74 -0.05 -11.84
N LEU A 96 17.82 0.63 -12.19
CA LEU A 96 18.97 -0.02 -12.82
C LEU A 96 19.39 -1.15 -11.89
N ASN A 97 19.06 -2.38 -12.29
CA ASN A 97 19.53 -3.58 -11.62
C ASN A 97 21.07 -3.60 -11.77
N PRO A 98 21.86 -3.48 -10.69
CA PRO A 98 23.32 -3.48 -10.81
C PRO A 98 23.88 -4.82 -11.31
N LYS A 99 23.04 -5.84 -11.51
CA LYS A 99 23.46 -7.15 -12.05
C LYS A 99 23.81 -7.16 -13.55
N TYR A 100 23.76 -6.02 -14.25
CA TYR A 100 24.09 -5.92 -15.68
C TYR A 100 25.32 -5.04 -15.98
N PHE A 101 26.10 -4.67 -14.96
CA PHE A 101 27.44 -4.07 -15.13
C PHE A 101 28.52 -5.10 -14.75
N SER A 102 28.73 -6.08 -15.62
CA SER A 102 29.96 -6.88 -15.71
C SER A 102 30.06 -7.48 -17.11
#